data_AF-A0A0D2K672-F1
#
_entry.id   AF-A0A0D2K672-F1
#
_cell.length_a   1.000
_cell.length_b   1.000
_cell.length_c   1.000
_cell.angle_alpha   90.00
_cell.angle_beta   90.00
_cell.angle_gamma   90.00
#
_symmetry.space_group_name_H-M   'P 1'
#
loop_
_entity.id
_entity.type
_entity.pdbx_description
1 polymer ?
#
loop_
_entity_poly.entity_id
_entity_poly.type
_entity_poly.pdbx_seq_one_letter_code
_entity_poly.pdbx_strand_id
1 'polypeptide(L)'
;MARHVAQAKGLDVPEEYERLVAPHVASFDWFLNEGLQSVVDSLDPIEIEHPATKRVHRFWFENPIVGRPVNEEASVAADSRLMPRDCREMGVTYKAPFSMDLCFESDGAGGRRRIQKRCGA
;
A
#
# COMPACT_ATOMS: atom_id res chain seq x y z
N MET A 1 -16.01 5.13 31.67
CA MET A 1 -14.82 5.97 31.93
C MET A 1 -13.65 5.43 31.13
N ALA A 2 -13.44 5.95 29.92
CA ALA A 2 -12.36 5.51 29.03
C ALA A 2 -11.06 6.21 29.42
N ARG A 3 -10.07 5.43 29.87
CA ARG A 3 -8.72 5.93 30.15
C ARG A 3 -8.03 6.21 28.82
N HIS A 4 -7.78 7.48 28.51
CA HIS A 4 -6.77 7.84 27.52
C HIS A 4 -5.40 7.36 28.02
N VAL A 5 -4.87 6.33 27.38
CA VAL A 5 -3.45 5.97 27.53
C VAL A 5 -2.67 7.02 26.75
N ALA A 6 -2.17 8.03 27.46
CA ALA A 6 -1.21 8.96 26.91
C ALA A 6 0.00 8.15 26.41
N GLN A 7 0.31 8.25 25.12
CA GLN A 7 1.52 7.70 24.55
C GLN A 7 2.70 8.33 25.30
N ALA A 8 3.43 7.52 26.08
CA ALA A 8 4.60 7.98 26.81
C ALA A 8 5.56 8.61 25.79
N LYS A 9 5.90 9.89 25.99
CA LYS A 9 6.95 10.57 25.22
C LYS A 9 8.20 9.70 25.39
N GLY A 10 8.67 9.11 24.28
CA GLY A 10 9.89 8.30 24.30
C GLY A 10 11.04 9.11 24.89
N LEU A 11 12.03 8.40 25.44
CA LEU A 11 13.29 9.02 25.83
C LEU A 11 13.86 9.83 24.65
N ASP A 12 14.48 10.96 24.96
CA ASP A 12 15.17 11.75 23.93
C ASP A 12 16.23 10.87 23.29
N VAL A 13 16.10 10.62 21.98
CA VAL A 13 16.99 9.72 21.26
C VAL A 13 18.25 10.51 20.89
N PRO A 14 19.45 10.03 21.24
CA PRO A 14 20.69 10.66 20.81
C PRO A 14 20.75 10.82 19.29
N GLU A 15 21.20 11.98 18.82
CA GLU A 15 21.25 12.33 17.38
C GLU A 15 22.08 11.33 16.56
N GLU A 16 23.11 10.75 17.17
CA GLU A 16 23.98 9.76 16.52
C GLU A 16 23.20 8.51 16.09
N TYR A 17 22.19 8.10 16.87
CA TYR A 17 21.35 6.96 16.53
C TYR A 17 20.37 7.29 15.42
N GLU A 18 19.81 8.50 15.40
CA GLU A 18 18.96 8.96 14.29
C GLU A 18 19.76 8.98 12.98
N ARG A 19 20.98 9.54 13.01
CA ARG A 19 21.88 9.57 11.85
C ARG A 19 22.28 8.17 11.38
N LEU A 20 22.45 7.23 12.30
CA LEU A 20 22.81 5.85 11.97
C LEU A 20 21.70 5.14 11.16
N VAL A 21 20.44 5.38 11.48
CA VAL A 21 19.30 4.74 10.80
C VAL A 21 18.70 5.57 9.67
N ALA A 22 19.01 6.87 9.61
CA ALA A 22 18.47 7.80 8.62
C ALA A 22 18.53 7.30 7.17
N PRO A 23 19.62 6.66 6.68
CA PRO A 23 19.65 6.16 5.31
C PRO A 23 18.59 5.09 5.01
N HIS A 24 18.26 4.25 5.99
CA HIS A 24 17.24 3.20 5.84
C HIS A 24 15.82 3.78 5.82
N VAL A 25 15.56 4.78 6.66
CA VAL A 25 14.27 5.49 6.65
C VAL A 25 14.11 6.28 5.36
N ALA A 26 15.16 7.01 4.96
CA ALA A 26 15.15 7.81 3.74
C ALA A 26 14.96 6.96 2.47
N SER A 27 15.61 5.79 2.37
CA SER A 27 15.44 4.91 1.21
C SER A 27 14.02 4.31 1.15
N PHE A 28 13.43 3.98 2.31
CA PHE A 28 12.06 3.51 2.39
C PHE A 28 11.05 4.60 2.04
N ASP A 29 11.23 5.82 2.55
CA ASP A 29 10.38 6.97 2.22
C ASP A 29 10.47 7.31 0.74
N TRP A 30 11.67 7.31 0.16
CA TRP A 30 11.85 7.49 -1.28
C TRP A 30 11.13 6.40 -2.08
N PHE A 31 11.23 5.14 -1.66
CA PHE A 31 10.53 4.04 -2.31
C PHE A 31 9.01 4.24 -2.27
N LEU A 32 8.43 4.67 -1.14
CA LEU A 32 6.99 4.90 -1.04
C LEU A 32 6.51 6.09 -1.86
N ASN A 33 7.30 7.16 -1.94
CA ASN A 33 6.90 8.41 -2.58
C ASN A 33 7.13 8.42 -4.10
N GLU A 34 8.24 7.84 -4.56
CA GLU A 34 8.69 7.92 -5.96
C GLU A 34 8.97 6.55 -6.57
N GLY A 35 9.67 5.69 -5.82
CA GLY A 35 10.13 4.39 -6.32
C GLY A 35 8.98 3.48 -6.74
N LEU A 36 7.91 3.43 -5.95
CA LEU A 36 6.78 2.56 -6.21
C LEU A 36 6.01 2.96 -7.47
N GLN A 37 5.79 4.25 -7.70
CA GLN A 37 5.19 4.73 -8.95
C GLN A 37 6.05 4.36 -10.15
N SER A 38 7.37 4.55 -10.03
CA SER A 38 8.33 4.19 -11.10
C SER A 38 8.31 2.70 -11.44
N VAL A 39 8.17 1.83 -10.44
CA VAL A 39 8.02 0.39 -10.64
C VAL A 39 6.74 0.08 -11.42
N VAL A 40 5.63 0.72 -11.05
CA VAL A 40 4.33 0.49 -11.71
C VAL A 40 4.35 0.97 -13.15
N ASP A 41 4.96 2.12 -13.43
CA ASP A 41 5.11 2.65 -14.77
C ASP A 41 6.02 1.77 -15.66
N SER A 42 6.90 0.98 -15.05
CA SER A 42 7.76 0.02 -15.76
C SER A 42 7.09 -1.32 -16.07
N LEU A 43 5.86 -1.57 -15.59
CA LEU A 43 5.14 -2.80 -15.88
C LEU A 43 4.53 -2.76 -17.28
N ASP A 44 4.87 -3.76 -18.09
CA ASP A 44 4.26 -3.92 -19.40
C ASP A 44 2.76 -4.26 -19.29
N PRO A 45 1.90 -3.63 -20.11
CA PRO A 45 0.50 -4.02 -20.21
C PRO A 45 0.34 -5.47 -20.67
N ILE A 46 -0.66 -6.15 -20.14
CA ILE A 46 -1.03 -7.50 -20.56
C ILE A 46 -2.14 -7.40 -21.61
N GLU A 47 -1.91 -8.01 -22.76
CA GLU A 47 -2.88 -8.10 -23.85
C GLU A 47 -3.44 -9.52 -23.98
N ILE A 48 -4.76 -9.63 -24.07
CA ILE A 48 -5.47 -10.91 -24.18
C ILE A 48 -6.44 -10.82 -25.35
N GLU A 49 -6.30 -11.72 -26.32
CA GLU A 49 -7.25 -11.87 -27.43
C GLU A 49 -8.39 -12.80 -27.02
N HIS A 50 -9.63 -12.34 -27.15
CA HIS A 50 -10.79 -13.18 -26.89
C HIS A 50 -10.97 -14.22 -28.02
N PRO A 51 -11.06 -15.53 -27.71
CA PRO A 51 -10.99 -16.59 -28.72
C PRO A 51 -12.12 -16.55 -29.76
N ALA A 52 -13.35 -16.21 -29.35
CA ALA A 52 -14.52 -16.16 -30.25
C ALA A 52 -14.70 -14.82 -30.99
N THR A 53 -14.56 -13.69 -30.30
CA THR A 53 -14.83 -12.36 -30.86
C THR A 53 -13.61 -11.70 -31.49
N LYS A 54 -12.41 -12.29 -31.30
CA LYS A 54 -11.12 -11.76 -31.79
C LYS A 54 -10.78 -10.37 -31.31
N ARG A 55 -11.45 -9.90 -30.26
CA ARG A 55 -11.19 -8.60 -29.63
C ARG A 55 -9.97 -8.69 -28.73
N VAL A 56 -9.11 -7.68 -28.83
CA VAL A 56 -7.97 -7.53 -27.93
C VAL A 56 -8.41 -6.72 -26.70
N HIS A 57 -8.09 -7.26 -25.54
CA HIS A 57 -8.27 -6.61 -24.24
C HIS A 57 -6.90 -6.29 -23.66
N ARG A 58 -6.66 -5.02 -23.35
CA ARG A 58 -5.40 -4.57 -22.73
C ARG A 58 -5.65 -4.20 -21.27
N PHE A 59 -4.80 -4.70 -20.38
CA PHE A 59 -4.86 -4.51 -18.94
C PHE A 59 -3.54 -3.93 -18.43
N TRP A 60 -3.59 -2.96 -17.53
CA TRP A 60 -2.40 -2.39 -16.90
C TRP A 60 -2.74 -1.82 -15.53
N PHE A 61 -1.72 -1.54 -14.72
CA PHE A 61 -1.87 -0.95 -13.40
C PHE A 61 -1.47 0.52 -13.40
N GLU A 62 -2.14 1.30 -12.57
CA GLU A 62 -1.78 2.69 -12.29
C GLU A 62 -2.02 3.03 -10.82
N ASN A 63 -1.54 4.20 -10.38
CA ASN A 63 -1.90 4.84 -9.11
C ASN A 63 -1.75 3.92 -7.87
N PRO A 64 -0.51 3.44 -7.56
CA PRO A 64 -0.22 2.76 -6.31
C PRO A 64 -0.49 3.66 -5.09
N ILE A 65 -1.22 3.14 -4.11
CA ILE A 65 -1.55 3.80 -2.86
C ILE A 65 -1.23 2.85 -1.70
N VAL A 66 -0.34 3.28 -0.80
CA VAL A 66 -0.04 2.58 0.45
C VAL A 66 -0.70 3.33 1.61
N GLY A 67 -1.50 2.62 2.39
CA GLY A 67 -2.18 3.16 3.56
C GLY A 67 -1.30 3.22 4.81
N ARG A 68 -1.92 3.48 5.96
CA ARG A 68 -1.27 3.35 7.27
C ARG A 68 -1.49 1.94 7.84
N PRO A 69 -0.58 1.43 8.69
CA PRO A 69 -0.76 0.13 9.35
C PRO A 69 -2.01 0.10 10.22
N VAL A 70 -2.98 -0.72 9.81
CA VAL A 70 -4.27 -0.88 10.48
C VAL A 70 -4.64 -2.36 10.60
N ASN A 71 -5.36 -2.69 11.67
CA ASN A 71 -6.01 -3.97 11.86
C ASN A 71 -7.34 -3.92 11.10
N GLU A 72 -7.43 -4.74 10.06
CA GLU A 72 -8.59 -4.78 9.16
C GLU A 72 -9.76 -5.58 9.72
N GLU A 73 -9.49 -6.41 10.73
CA GLU A 73 -10.49 -7.18 11.45
C GLU A 73 -11.09 -6.36 12.62
N ALA A 74 -10.54 -5.17 12.90
CA ALA A 74 -11.07 -4.29 13.93
C ALA A 74 -12.50 -3.84 13.57
N SER A 75 -13.41 -3.94 14.53
CA SER A 75 -14.77 -3.43 14.35
C SER A 75 -14.76 -1.90 14.20
N VAL A 76 -15.79 -1.35 13.56
CA VAL A 76 -15.94 0.10 13.34
C VAL A 76 -15.91 0.92 14.64
N ALA A 77 -16.21 0.29 15.78
CA ALA A 77 -16.19 0.92 17.10
C ALA A 77 -14.83 0.87 17.81
N ALA A 78 -13.86 0.11 17.29
CA ALA A 78 -12.54 -0.06 17.88
C ALA A 78 -11.46 0.78 17.17
N ASP A 79 -10.39 1.12 17.89
CA ASP A 79 -9.20 1.71 17.29
C ASP A 79 -8.52 0.68 16.40
N SER A 80 -8.52 0.91 15.09
CA SER A 80 -7.93 0.00 14.12
C SER A 80 -6.43 0.23 13.93
N ARG A 81 -5.80 1.22 14.56
CA ARG A 81 -4.36 1.48 14.35
C ARG A 81 -3.51 0.37 14.94
N LEU A 82 -2.57 -0.14 14.17
CA LEU A 82 -1.56 -1.06 14.68
C LEU A 82 -0.39 -0.27 15.25
N MET A 83 0.11 -0.71 16.41
CA MET A 83 1.35 -0.21 16.99
C MET A 83 2.47 -1.24 16.81
N PRO A 84 3.71 -0.82 16.49
CA PRO A 84 4.81 -1.75 16.30
C PRO A 84 5.10 -2.63 17.53
N ARG A 85 4.82 -2.13 18.74
CA ARG A 85 4.98 -2.89 19.99
C ARG A 85 3.99 -4.05 20.04
N ASP A 86 2.71 -3.77 19.89
CA ASP A 86 1.63 -4.75 19.98
C ASP A 86 1.82 -5.84 18.93
N CYS A 87 2.25 -5.47 17.71
CA CYS A 87 2.57 -6.45 16.67
C CYS A 87 3.69 -7.42 17.08
N ARG A 88 4.74 -6.93 17.74
CA ARG A 88 5.84 -7.78 18.24
C ARG A 88 5.39 -8.70 19.38
N GLU A 89 4.51 -8.23 20.26
CA GLU A 89 4.00 -9.00 21.39
C GLU A 89 3.00 -10.08 20.96
N MET A 90 2.15 -9.77 19.97
CA MET A 90 1.14 -10.69 19.45
C MET A 90 1.67 -11.64 18.36
N GLY A 91 2.89 -11.41 17.85
CA GLY A 91 3.45 -12.19 16.74
C GLY A 91 2.74 -11.93 15.40
N VAL A 92 2.16 -10.74 15.22
CA VAL A 92 1.50 -10.33 13.96
C VAL A 92 2.39 -9.40 13.14
N THR A 93 2.10 -9.26 11.85
CA THR A 93 2.90 -8.43 10.94
C THR A 93 2.48 -6.97 11.00
N TYR A 94 3.43 -6.05 11.17
CA TYR A 94 3.22 -4.61 11.03
C TYR A 94 3.17 -4.23 9.54
N LYS A 95 2.01 -4.44 8.90
CA LYS A 95 1.75 -4.16 7.47
C LYS A 95 0.68 -3.10 7.28
N ALA A 96 0.69 -2.47 6.11
CA ALA A 96 -0.31 -1.51 5.67
C ALA A 96 -1.06 -2.02 4.42
N PRO A 97 -2.33 -1.62 4.21
CA PRO A 97 -3.06 -1.98 3.01
C PRO A 97 -2.44 -1.28 1.80
N PHE A 98 -2.24 -2.04 0.73
CA PHE A 98 -1.76 -1.55 -0.55
C PHE A 98 -2.87 -1.69 -1.60
N SER A 99 -3.12 -0.66 -2.39
CA SER A 99 -4.14 -0.67 -3.44
C SER A 99 -3.60 0.00 -4.70
N MET A 100 -4.10 -0.44 -5.84
CA MET A 100 -3.75 0.08 -7.16
C MET A 100 -4.97 0.09 -8.04
N ASP A 101 -4.89 0.79 -9.15
CA ASP A 101 -5.96 0.87 -10.12
C ASP A 101 -5.70 -0.05 -11.30
N LEU A 102 -6.53 -1.09 -11.42
CA LEU A 102 -6.56 -1.94 -12.60
C LEU A 102 -7.29 -1.19 -13.71
N CYS A 103 -6.53 -0.76 -14.70
CA CYS A 103 -7.03 -0.14 -15.91
C CYS A 103 -7.19 -1.18 -17.01
N PHE A 104 -8.26 -1.06 -17.80
CA PHE A 104 -8.47 -1.95 -18.93
C PHE A 104 -9.26 -1.27 -20.04
N GLU A 105 -8.97 -1.69 -21.26
CA GLU A 105 -9.70 -1.28 -22.46
C GLU A 105 -9.95 -2.49 -23.37
N SER A 106 -11.03 -2.41 -24.13
CA SER A 106 -11.38 -3.41 -25.14
C SER A 106 -11.47 -2.73 -26.47
N ASP A 107 -10.90 -3.38 -27.49
CA ASP A 107 -11.08 -2.94 -28.87
C ASP A 107 -12.58 -2.88 -29.22
N GLY A 108 -13.01 -1.76 -29.81
CA GLY A 108 -14.39 -1.48 -30.21
C GLY A 108 -15.39 -1.07 -29.11
N ALA A 109 -15.04 -1.09 -27.82
CA ALA A 109 -15.98 -0.75 -26.72
C ALA A 109 -15.85 0.68 -26.17
N GLY A 110 -15.04 1.53 -26.81
CA GLY A 110 -15.05 2.97 -26.63
C GLY A 110 -14.88 3.45 -25.19
N GLY A 111 -13.76 3.10 -24.54
CA GLY A 111 -13.34 3.81 -23.34
C GLY A 111 -12.45 3.00 -22.40
N ARG A 112 -11.42 3.68 -21.91
CA ARG A 112 -10.60 3.25 -20.78
C ARG A 112 -11.46 3.11 -19.53
N ARG A 113 -11.42 1.96 -18.89
CA ARG A 113 -12.10 1.69 -17.61
C ARG A 113 -11.06 1.52 -16.51
N ARG A 114 -11.45 1.86 -15.28
CA ARG A 114 -10.58 1.84 -14.11
C ARG A 114 -11.35 1.26 -12.93
N ILE A 115 -10.74 0.30 -12.24
CA ILE A 115 -11.26 -0.28 -11.01
C ILE A 115 -10.15 -0.28 -9.97
N GLN A 116 -10.37 0.38 -8.84
CA GLN A 116 -9.45 0.28 -7.72
C GLN A 116 -9.50 -1.13 -7.14
N LYS A 117 -8.34 -1.76 -7.04
CA LYS A 117 -8.14 -3.09 -6.50
C LYS A 117 -7.12 -3.03 -5.39
N ARG A 118 -7.48 -3.70 -4.29
CA ARG A 118 -6.54 -3.94 -3.21
C ARG A 118 -5.55 -5.02 -3.64
N CYS A 119 -4.27 -4.77 -3.39
CA CYS A 119 -3.16 -5.63 -3.78
C CYS A 119 -2.56 -6.26 -2.52
N GLY A 120 -2.62 -7.59 -2.43
CA GLY A 120 -2.22 -8.34 -1.24
C GLY A 120 -3.40 -8.77 -0.36
N ALA A 121 -3.13 -9.73 0.52
CA ALA A 121 -4.08 -10.26 1.50
C ALA A 121 -4.13 -9.36 2.75
#